data_AF-A0A2B4SL34-F1
#
_entry.id   AF-A0A2B4SL34-F1
#
_cell.length_a   1.000
_cell.length_b   1.000
_cell.length_c   1.000
_cell.angle_alpha   90.00
_cell.angle_beta   90.00
_cell.angle_gamma   90.00
#
_symmetry.space_group_name_H-M   'P 1'
#
loop_
_entity.id
_entity.type
_entity.pdbx_description
1 polymer ?
#
loop_
_entity_poly.entity_id
_entity_poly.type
_entity_poly.pdbx_seq_one_letter_code
_entity_poly.pdbx_strand_id
1 'polypeptide(L)'
;MNTLLVDSYLYEMGRSHPRHRERFSEQTWLTQEHEDGILQDIRMRVQAITKLPDEIIYGSEYLQVVRYGVDGHYHAHLDSETHEHPEIPCCHQVPGAGIDRESRCKLCRYVTILYFLNEPPEGGETAFPMADNATFDKENFASIRSKQDIYNLSEFCHKANLAVTPKKGTAIMWYNHEMDPDSGWLGRMDEYSIHGGCAVKRGIKWIANNWINAPYKKLAHVTSQYILGPDIYYSED
;
A
#
# COMPACT_ATOMS: atom_id res chain seq x y z
N MET A 1 -23.23 5.56 32.97
CA MET A 1 -22.59 6.17 31.79
C MET A 1 -22.99 5.35 30.58
N ASN A 2 -23.63 5.93 29.56
CA ASN A 2 -24.16 5.17 28.42
C ASN A 2 -23.02 4.84 27.45
N THR A 3 -22.50 3.61 27.53
CA THR A 3 -21.34 3.15 26.75
C THR A 3 -21.60 3.11 25.25
N LEU A 4 -22.85 2.89 24.82
CA LEU A 4 -23.21 2.86 23.39
C LEU A 4 -23.12 4.24 22.72
N LEU A 5 -23.47 5.31 23.45
CA LEU A 5 -23.33 6.67 22.96
C LEU A 5 -21.86 7.12 22.88
N VAL A 6 -21.02 6.61 23.80
CA VAL A 6 -19.58 6.86 23.75
C VAL A 6 -18.95 6.11 22.58
N ASP A 7 -19.33 4.85 22.37
CA ASP A 7 -18.83 4.04 21.26
C ASP A 7 -19.22 4.64 19.90
N SER A 8 -20.47 5.05 19.72
CA SER A 8 -20.92 5.70 18.48
C SER A 8 -20.23 7.05 18.26
N TYR A 9 -20.02 7.84 19.31
CA TYR A 9 -19.28 9.10 19.21
C TYR A 9 -17.81 8.87 18.82
N LEU A 10 -17.12 7.91 19.43
CA LEU A 10 -15.74 7.56 19.09
C LEU A 10 -15.63 7.03 17.67
N TYR A 11 -16.58 6.19 17.24
CA TYR A 11 -16.67 5.70 15.88
C TYR A 11 -16.84 6.84 14.86
N GLU A 12 -17.78 7.76 15.10
CA GLU A 12 -17.99 8.91 14.23
C GLU A 12 -16.78 9.85 14.22
N MET A 13 -16.16 10.11 15.37
CA MET A 13 -14.92 10.88 15.42
C MET A 13 -13.80 10.24 14.61
N GLY A 14 -13.61 8.92 14.74
CA GLY A 14 -12.63 8.15 13.98
C GLY A 14 -12.91 8.12 12.47
N ARG A 15 -14.13 8.44 12.02
CA ARG A 15 -14.47 8.51 10.59
C ARG A 15 -14.54 9.91 10.03
N SER A 16 -14.81 10.91 10.87
CA SER A 16 -15.13 12.27 10.43
C SER A 16 -14.02 13.28 10.75
N HIS A 17 -13.32 13.13 11.88
CA HIS A 17 -12.39 14.13 12.37
C HIS A 17 -11.02 14.05 11.65
N PRO A 18 -10.50 15.16 11.08
CA PRO A 18 -9.26 15.16 10.29
C PRO A 18 -8.04 14.53 10.97
N ARG A 19 -7.98 14.56 12.31
CA ARG A 19 -6.86 14.02 13.11
C ARG A 19 -7.08 12.61 13.68
N HIS A 20 -8.31 12.09 13.65
CA HIS A 20 -8.64 10.80 14.27
C HIS A 20 -9.00 9.72 13.24
N ARG A 21 -9.08 10.10 11.96
CA ARG A 21 -9.19 9.14 10.86
C ARG A 21 -7.91 8.35 10.72
N GLU A 22 -8.02 7.07 10.42
CA GLU A 22 -6.87 6.23 10.05
C GLU A 22 -6.12 6.81 8.85
N ARG A 23 -6.86 7.29 7.84
CA ARG A 23 -6.35 7.95 6.64
C ARG A 23 -7.10 9.25 6.39
N PHE A 24 -6.36 10.33 6.18
CA PHE A 24 -6.90 11.63 5.79
C PHE A 24 -6.20 12.13 4.51
N SER A 25 -6.78 11.79 3.37
CA SER A 25 -6.28 12.13 2.02
C SER A 25 -7.38 12.09 0.98
N GLU A 26 -7.11 12.68 -0.18
CA GLU A 26 -7.89 12.48 -1.42
C GLU A 26 -7.10 11.57 -2.37
N GLN A 27 -7.78 10.74 -3.16
CA GLN A 27 -7.12 9.83 -4.09
C GLN A 27 -7.91 9.60 -5.38
N THR A 28 -7.18 9.30 -6.45
CA THR A 28 -7.72 8.84 -7.72
C THR A 28 -6.82 7.74 -8.29
N TRP A 29 -7.24 7.11 -9.38
CA TRP A 29 -6.50 6.03 -10.05
C TRP A 29 -6.28 6.38 -11.52
N LEU A 30 -5.08 6.11 -12.02
CA LEU A 30 -4.74 6.20 -13.44
C LEU A 30 -4.71 4.78 -14.02
N THR A 31 -5.59 4.53 -14.98
CA THR A 31 -5.67 3.25 -15.70
C THR A 31 -4.40 3.02 -16.50
N GLN A 32 -3.98 1.76 -16.64
CA GLN A 32 -2.79 1.39 -17.41
C GLN A 32 -3.11 1.27 -18.91
N GLU A 33 -3.78 2.28 -19.48
CA GLU A 33 -4.12 2.29 -20.91
C GLU A 33 -2.85 2.32 -21.77
N HIS A 34 -2.83 1.50 -22.83
CA HIS A 34 -1.65 1.28 -23.66
C HIS A 34 -1.17 2.54 -24.41
N GLU A 35 -2.02 3.55 -24.56
CA GLU A 35 -1.71 4.78 -25.31
C GLU A 35 -1.00 5.85 -24.46
N ASP A 36 -0.90 5.68 -23.14
CA ASP A 36 -0.14 6.61 -22.29
C ASP A 36 1.36 6.23 -22.25
N GLY A 37 2.14 6.90 -23.11
CA GLY A 37 3.59 6.69 -23.18
C GLY A 37 4.33 6.94 -21.86
N ILE A 38 3.83 7.80 -20.97
CA ILE A 38 4.47 8.08 -19.67
C ILE A 38 4.27 6.91 -18.72
N LEU A 39 3.05 6.35 -18.64
CA LEU A 39 2.79 5.18 -17.81
C LEU A 39 3.52 3.95 -18.33
N GLN A 40 3.64 3.81 -19.65
CA GLN A 40 4.47 2.77 -20.28
C GLN A 40 5.96 2.91 -19.87
N ASP A 41 6.52 4.12 -19.90
CA ASP A 41 7.89 4.38 -19.46
C ASP A 41 8.10 4.09 -17.96
N ILE A 42 7.10 4.35 -17.12
CA ILE A 42 7.14 3.98 -15.71
C ILE A 42 7.15 2.45 -15.57
N ARG A 43 6.27 1.74 -16.27
CA ARG A 43 6.21 0.27 -16.28
C ARG A 43 7.52 -0.37 -16.73
N MET A 44 8.13 0.11 -17.81
CA MET A 44 9.42 -0.38 -18.29
C MET A 44 10.54 -0.19 -17.24
N ARG A 45 10.54 0.95 -16.53
CA ARG A 45 11.48 1.18 -15.42
C ARG A 45 11.22 0.26 -14.24
N VAL A 46 9.96 0.05 -13.86
CA VAL A 46 9.57 -0.89 -12.80
C VAL A 46 10.02 -2.32 -13.16
N GLN A 47 9.82 -2.73 -14.41
CA GLN A 47 10.30 -4.02 -14.91
C GLN A 47 11.83 -4.13 -14.85
N ALA A 48 12.53 -3.08 -15.26
CA ALA A 48 13.98 -3.06 -15.23
C ALA A 48 14.57 -3.19 -13.81
N ILE A 49 13.92 -2.63 -12.78
CA ILE A 49 14.42 -2.71 -11.38
C ILE A 49 13.96 -3.98 -10.66
N THR A 50 12.71 -4.40 -10.84
CA THR A 50 12.14 -5.56 -10.15
C THR A 50 12.52 -6.89 -10.79
N LYS A 51 12.84 -6.86 -12.09
CA LYS A 51 13.04 -8.05 -12.95
C LYS A 51 11.83 -8.98 -12.98
N LEU A 52 10.65 -8.49 -12.59
CA LEU A 52 9.41 -9.25 -12.66
C LEU A 52 8.91 -9.35 -14.11
N PRO A 53 8.18 -10.43 -14.44
CA PRO A 53 7.51 -10.55 -15.73
C PRO A 53 6.57 -9.37 -15.98
N ASP A 54 6.50 -8.96 -17.23
CA ASP A 54 5.65 -7.85 -17.65
C ASP A 54 4.16 -8.11 -17.33
N GLU A 55 3.71 -9.36 -17.47
CA GLU A 55 2.35 -9.79 -17.11
C GLU A 55 2.02 -9.55 -15.64
N ILE A 56 2.99 -9.72 -14.73
CA ILE A 56 2.80 -9.45 -13.29
C ILE A 56 2.65 -7.95 -13.05
N ILE A 57 3.50 -7.14 -13.68
CA ILE A 57 3.49 -5.68 -13.49
C ILE A 57 2.24 -5.05 -14.12
N TYR A 58 1.85 -5.51 -15.30
CA TYR A 58 0.66 -5.04 -16.00
C TYR A 58 -0.63 -5.52 -15.37
N GLY A 59 -0.67 -6.79 -14.95
CA GLY A 59 -1.78 -7.39 -14.23
C GLY A 59 -1.85 -6.99 -12.76
N SER A 60 -1.30 -5.83 -12.42
CA SER A 60 -1.36 -5.26 -11.08
C SER A 60 -2.33 -4.08 -11.01
N GLU A 61 -2.67 -3.69 -9.79
CA GLU A 61 -3.53 -2.54 -9.51
C GLU A 61 -3.11 -1.29 -10.29
N TYR A 62 -4.08 -0.47 -10.66
CA TYR A 62 -3.85 0.81 -11.33
C TYR A 62 -2.97 1.74 -10.49
N LEU A 63 -2.34 2.75 -11.11
CA LEU A 63 -1.49 3.67 -10.36
C LEU A 63 -2.36 4.57 -9.47
N GLN A 64 -2.21 4.47 -8.15
CA GLN A 64 -2.92 5.35 -7.22
C GLN A 64 -2.23 6.69 -7.16
N VAL A 65 -2.95 7.80 -7.34
CA VAL A 65 -2.42 9.15 -7.08
C VAL A 65 -3.13 9.72 -5.85
N VAL A 66 -2.34 10.18 -4.87
CA VAL A 66 -2.84 10.61 -3.56
C VAL A 66 -2.40 12.03 -3.25
N ARG A 67 -3.33 12.83 -2.71
CA ARG A 67 -3.12 14.19 -2.22
C ARG A 67 -3.34 14.25 -0.72
N TYR A 68 -2.33 14.71 0.00
CA TYR A 68 -2.42 15.05 1.42
C TYR A 68 -2.32 16.56 1.58
N GLY A 69 -3.38 17.18 2.12
CA GLY A 69 -3.33 18.57 2.60
C GLY A 69 -2.72 18.67 4.00
N VAL A 70 -2.76 19.86 4.59
CA VAL A 70 -2.36 20.07 6.00
C VAL A 70 -3.16 19.14 6.92
N ASP A 71 -2.48 18.58 7.93
CA ASP A 71 -2.96 17.50 8.81
C ASP A 71 -3.26 16.16 8.10
N GLY A 72 -3.15 16.09 6.77
CA GLY A 72 -3.28 14.86 5.99
C GLY A 72 -2.21 13.84 6.36
N HIS A 73 -2.64 12.61 6.63
CA HIS A 73 -1.80 11.52 7.09
C HIS A 73 -2.39 10.15 6.72
N TYR A 74 -1.60 9.10 6.96
CA TYR A 74 -2.07 7.73 6.96
C TYR A 74 -1.33 6.99 8.09
N HIS A 75 -2.06 6.54 9.10
CA HIS A 75 -1.49 5.76 10.20
C HIS A 75 -0.82 4.47 9.72
N ALA A 76 0.03 3.90 10.57
CA ALA A 76 0.85 2.77 10.18
C ALA A 76 -0.03 1.56 9.81
N HIS A 77 0.22 0.96 8.66
CA HIS A 77 -0.54 -0.16 8.10
C HIS A 77 0.38 -1.06 7.26
N LEU A 78 -0.16 -2.21 6.87
CA LEU A 78 0.44 -3.10 5.88
C LEU A 78 -0.34 -2.95 4.58
N ASP A 79 0.35 -3.01 3.45
CA ASP A 79 -0.32 -2.89 2.15
C ASP A 79 -1.07 -4.17 1.75
N SER A 80 -0.60 -5.32 2.22
CA SER A 80 -1.24 -6.62 2.01
C SER A 80 -2.04 -7.07 3.24
N GLU A 81 -2.97 -7.98 2.99
CA GLU A 81 -3.69 -8.70 4.04
C GLU A 81 -3.00 -10.04 4.40
N THR A 82 -3.37 -10.58 5.56
CA THR A 82 -2.67 -11.73 6.18
C THR A 82 -2.55 -12.97 5.27
N HIS A 83 -1.41 -13.65 5.42
CA HIS A 83 -1.13 -14.94 4.78
C HIS A 83 -1.81 -16.12 5.52
N GLU A 84 -2.37 -15.90 6.71
CA GLU A 84 -2.99 -16.93 7.58
C GLU A 84 -4.31 -17.50 7.03
N HIS A 85 -4.90 -16.85 6.02
CA HIS A 85 -6.11 -17.30 5.33
C HIS A 85 -5.83 -17.67 3.87
N PRO A 86 -5.13 -18.78 3.58
CA PRO A 86 -4.75 -19.18 2.21
C PRO A 86 -5.95 -19.62 1.35
N GLU A 87 -7.10 -19.90 1.97
CA GLU A 87 -8.36 -20.21 1.31
C GLU A 87 -9.04 -19.00 0.67
N ILE A 88 -8.72 -17.79 1.14
CA ILE A 88 -9.26 -16.54 0.59
C ILE A 88 -8.42 -16.14 -0.63
N PRO A 89 -9.03 -16.02 -1.82
CA PRO A 89 -8.30 -15.66 -3.04
C PRO A 89 -7.83 -14.20 -3.00
N CYS A 90 -6.78 -13.92 -3.76
CA CYS A 90 -6.28 -12.56 -3.93
C CYS A 90 -7.23 -11.73 -4.79
N CYS A 91 -7.53 -10.48 -4.41
CA CYS A 91 -8.49 -9.63 -5.13
C CYS A 91 -8.14 -9.43 -6.60
N HIS A 92 -6.86 -9.32 -6.96
CA HIS A 92 -6.44 -9.23 -8.35
C HIS A 92 -6.80 -10.47 -9.20
N GLN A 93 -7.24 -11.58 -8.59
CA GLN A 93 -7.61 -12.85 -9.26
C GLN A 93 -9.10 -13.18 -9.17
N VAL A 94 -9.89 -12.27 -8.60
CA VAL A 94 -11.34 -12.44 -8.48
C VAL A 94 -12.01 -11.41 -9.39
N PRO A 95 -12.65 -11.83 -10.50
CA PRO A 95 -13.31 -10.90 -11.40
C PRO A 95 -14.36 -10.04 -10.67
N GLY A 96 -14.28 -8.72 -10.82
CA GLY A 96 -15.23 -7.79 -10.21
C GLY A 96 -14.96 -7.48 -8.73
N ALA A 97 -13.90 -8.03 -8.13
CA ALA A 97 -13.49 -7.67 -6.78
C ALA A 97 -13.15 -6.18 -6.70
N GLY A 98 -13.70 -5.50 -5.68
CA GLY A 98 -13.61 -4.05 -5.52
C GLY A 98 -14.84 -3.27 -6.03
N ILE A 99 -15.67 -3.90 -6.87
CA ILE A 99 -16.98 -3.38 -7.30
C ILE A 99 -18.09 -4.14 -6.55
N ASP A 100 -18.01 -5.46 -6.56
CA ASP A 100 -18.90 -6.34 -5.83
C ASP A 100 -18.44 -6.49 -4.37
N ARG A 101 -19.32 -6.15 -3.43
CA ARG A 101 -19.06 -6.25 -1.99
C ARG A 101 -19.27 -7.67 -1.46
N GLU A 102 -19.86 -8.57 -2.24
CA GLU A 102 -20.08 -9.96 -1.85
C GLU A 102 -18.86 -10.85 -2.12
N SER A 103 -18.06 -10.50 -3.12
CA SER A 103 -16.83 -11.19 -3.49
C SER A 103 -15.74 -11.04 -2.42
N ARG A 104 -15.68 -12.02 -1.50
CA ARG A 104 -14.64 -12.09 -0.46
C ARG A 104 -13.29 -12.41 -1.08
N CYS A 105 -12.37 -11.46 -1.01
CA CYS A 105 -10.99 -11.59 -1.43
C CYS A 105 -10.08 -10.87 -0.44
N LYS A 106 -8.76 -11.04 -0.61
CA LYS A 106 -7.75 -10.32 0.17
C LYS A 106 -6.72 -9.62 -0.71
N LEU A 107 -6.15 -8.52 -0.23
CA LEU A 107 -5.08 -7.81 -0.93
C LEU A 107 -3.77 -8.62 -0.89
N CYS A 108 -3.19 -8.87 -2.07
CA CYS A 108 -1.94 -9.61 -2.25
C CYS A 108 -0.96 -8.76 -3.06
N ARG A 109 -0.31 -7.82 -2.39
CA ARG A 109 0.63 -6.86 -2.99
C ARG A 109 2.04 -7.31 -2.64
N TYR A 110 2.76 -7.87 -3.60
CA TYR A 110 4.12 -8.34 -3.39
C TYR A 110 5.09 -7.19 -3.14
N VAL A 111 5.03 -6.14 -3.96
CA VAL A 111 5.91 -4.97 -3.90
C VAL A 111 5.06 -3.71 -3.85
N THR A 112 5.47 -2.74 -3.04
CA THR A 112 4.97 -1.37 -3.12
C THR A 112 6.08 -0.46 -3.64
N ILE A 113 5.74 0.35 -4.63
CA ILE A 113 6.60 1.43 -5.13
C ILE A 113 5.87 2.75 -4.92
N LEU A 114 6.44 3.62 -4.09
CA LEU A 114 5.89 4.94 -3.80
C LEU A 114 6.76 6.02 -4.44
N TYR A 115 6.14 6.82 -5.31
CA TYR A 115 6.76 7.95 -5.99
C TYR A 115 6.40 9.25 -5.28
N PHE A 116 7.39 10.08 -4.96
CA PHE A 116 7.16 11.43 -4.46
C PHE A 116 6.99 12.39 -5.64
N LEU A 117 5.78 12.95 -5.84
CA LEU A 117 5.47 13.84 -6.96
C LEU A 117 5.81 15.31 -6.65
N ASN A 118 5.95 15.66 -5.36
CA ASN A 118 6.45 16.94 -4.90
C ASN A 118 7.07 16.85 -3.49
N GLU A 119 7.55 17.99 -2.99
CA GLU A 119 8.14 18.15 -1.67
C GLU A 119 7.28 19.11 -0.84
N PRO A 120 6.55 18.65 0.19
CA PRO A 120 5.88 19.55 1.10
C PRO A 120 6.92 20.34 1.91
N PRO A 121 6.68 21.63 2.18
CA PRO A 121 7.58 22.45 2.99
C PRO A 121 7.85 21.96 4.42
N GLU A 122 6.98 21.12 5.01
CA GLU A 122 7.16 20.57 6.35
C GLU A 122 6.28 19.33 6.60
N GLY A 123 6.88 18.28 7.17
CA GLY A 123 6.24 16.99 7.45
C GLY A 123 6.01 16.16 6.18
N GLY A 124 5.11 15.17 6.27
CA GLY A 124 4.75 14.33 5.13
C GLY A 124 5.76 13.23 4.81
N GLU A 125 6.62 12.84 5.75
CA GLU A 125 7.51 11.68 5.61
C GLU A 125 6.73 10.38 5.38
N THR A 126 7.38 9.39 4.76
CA THR A 126 6.92 8.00 4.79
C THR A 126 7.71 7.28 5.88
N ALA A 127 7.04 6.88 6.95
CA ALA A 127 7.67 6.27 8.12
C ALA A 127 7.47 4.77 8.15
N PHE A 128 8.50 4.03 8.53
CA PHE A 128 8.52 2.60 8.80
C PHE A 128 8.83 2.41 10.28
N PRO A 129 7.81 2.31 11.15
CA PRO A 129 8.01 2.27 12.59
C PRO A 129 8.91 1.15 13.07
N MET A 130 8.91 0.01 12.37
CA MET A 130 9.62 -1.20 12.76
C MET A 130 10.80 -1.56 11.86
N ALA A 131 11.25 -0.67 10.98
CA ALA A 131 12.40 -0.93 10.13
C ALA A 131 13.63 -1.37 10.95
N ASP A 132 14.29 -2.45 10.52
CA ASP A 132 15.46 -3.08 11.14
C ASP A 132 15.30 -3.44 12.63
N ASN A 133 14.08 -3.49 13.15
CA ASN A 133 13.85 -3.82 14.55
C ASN A 133 13.99 -5.33 14.79
N ALA A 134 15.18 -5.81 15.13
CA ALA A 134 15.44 -7.22 15.41
C ALA A 134 14.59 -7.82 16.56
N THR A 135 13.91 -6.98 17.36
CA THR A 135 13.20 -7.33 18.60
C THR A 135 11.68 -7.13 18.51
N PHE A 136 11.08 -7.12 17.32
CA PHE A 136 9.62 -7.04 17.21
C PHE A 136 8.97 -8.23 17.93
N ASP A 137 8.38 -7.93 19.08
CA ASP A 137 7.65 -8.87 19.89
C ASP A 137 6.17 -8.45 19.91
N LYS A 138 5.33 -9.27 19.25
CA LYS A 138 3.88 -9.09 19.23
C LYS A 138 3.26 -9.11 20.62
N GLU A 139 3.90 -9.70 21.63
CA GLU A 139 3.39 -9.74 23.00
C GLU A 139 3.60 -8.41 23.74
N ASN A 140 4.70 -7.70 23.48
CA ASN A 140 4.91 -6.33 23.98
C ASN A 140 4.10 -5.26 23.24
N PHE A 141 3.34 -5.67 22.24
CA PHE A 141 2.66 -4.78 21.31
C PHE A 141 1.42 -4.10 21.92
N ALA A 142 0.67 -4.86 22.72
CA ALA A 142 -0.45 -4.33 23.51
C ALA A 142 0.03 -3.42 24.65
N SER A 143 1.22 -3.69 25.21
CA SER A 143 1.82 -2.87 26.26
C SER A 143 2.45 -1.57 25.72
N ILE A 144 2.97 -1.56 24.48
CA ILE A 144 3.43 -0.34 23.80
C ILE A 144 2.28 0.62 23.54
N ARG A 145 1.10 0.14 23.08
CA ARG A 145 -0.11 0.97 22.95
C ARG A 145 -0.52 1.68 24.24
N SER A 146 -0.18 1.13 25.40
CA SER A 146 -0.50 1.73 26.70
C SER A 146 0.38 2.93 27.09
N LYS A 147 1.52 3.15 26.40
CA LYS A 147 2.44 4.26 26.69
C LYS A 147 2.66 5.19 25.49
N GLN A 148 2.75 4.67 24.26
CA GLN A 148 3.02 5.45 23.04
C GLN A 148 2.45 4.72 21.81
N ASP A 149 1.51 5.33 21.09
CA ASP A 149 0.90 4.69 19.92
C ASP A 149 1.71 4.94 18.65
N ILE A 150 2.71 4.07 18.40
CA ILE A 150 3.57 4.13 17.21
C ILE A 150 2.81 3.94 15.88
N TYR A 151 1.54 3.53 15.91
CA TYR A 151 0.67 3.52 14.74
C TYR A 151 0.17 4.90 14.36
N ASN A 152 -0.02 5.76 15.36
CA ASN A 152 -0.47 7.14 15.14
C ASN A 152 0.70 7.99 14.63
N LEU A 153 0.95 7.90 13.33
CA LEU A 153 1.99 8.67 12.63
C LEU A 153 1.68 10.16 12.50
N SER A 154 0.48 10.61 12.89
CA SER A 154 0.19 12.05 12.93
C SER A 154 0.91 12.75 14.10
N GLU A 155 1.15 11.99 15.19
CA GLU A 155 1.77 12.45 16.43
C GLU A 155 3.16 11.84 16.65
N PHE A 156 3.33 10.53 16.40
CA PHE A 156 4.52 9.77 16.80
C PHE A 156 5.45 9.40 15.64
N CYS A 157 5.32 10.03 14.48
CA CYS A 157 6.20 9.81 13.33
C CYS A 157 7.70 9.88 13.67
N HIS A 158 8.09 10.85 14.51
CA HIS A 158 9.48 11.05 14.93
C HIS A 158 10.08 9.88 15.74
N LYS A 159 9.27 8.90 16.14
CA LYS A 159 9.70 7.69 16.84
C LYS A 159 9.86 6.49 15.93
N ALA A 160 9.50 6.61 14.65
CA ALA A 160 9.72 5.55 13.70
C ALA A 160 11.22 5.29 13.53
N ASN A 161 11.59 4.01 13.41
CA ASN A 161 12.98 3.62 13.20
C ASN A 161 13.56 4.19 11.90
N LEU A 162 12.74 4.27 10.85
CA LEU A 162 13.09 4.88 9.58
C LEU A 162 11.98 5.83 9.15
N ALA A 163 12.36 7.04 8.70
CA ALA A 163 11.46 7.99 8.09
C ALA A 163 12.11 8.58 6.83
N VAL A 164 11.45 8.41 5.69
CA VAL A 164 11.91 8.89 4.39
C VAL A 164 11.26 10.23 4.10
N THR A 165 12.07 11.29 4.02
CA THR A 165 11.62 12.63 3.62
C THR A 165 11.26 12.65 2.13
N PRO A 166 10.11 13.21 1.74
CA PRO A 166 9.73 13.33 0.34
C PRO A 166 10.73 14.18 -0.43
N LYS A 167 11.18 13.67 -1.58
CA LYS A 167 12.00 14.40 -2.55
C LYS A 167 11.44 14.17 -3.94
N LYS A 168 11.11 15.24 -4.67
CA LYS A 168 10.40 15.15 -5.94
C LYS A 168 11.17 14.26 -6.92
N GLY A 169 10.48 13.31 -7.53
CA GLY A 169 11.05 12.36 -8.48
C GLY A 169 11.77 11.18 -7.85
N THR A 170 11.92 11.15 -6.51
CA THR A 170 12.42 9.97 -5.80
C THR A 170 11.31 8.92 -5.70
N ALA A 171 11.69 7.66 -5.88
CA ALA A 171 10.85 6.51 -5.59
C ALA A 171 11.48 5.70 -4.45
N ILE A 172 10.64 5.20 -3.55
CA ILE A 172 11.03 4.16 -2.59
C ILE A 172 10.26 2.88 -2.91
N MET A 173 10.91 1.75 -2.70
CA MET A 173 10.37 0.43 -2.99
C MET A 173 10.65 -0.50 -1.81
N TRP A 174 9.67 -1.31 -1.45
CA TRP A 174 9.83 -2.38 -0.46
C TRP A 174 8.95 -3.58 -0.83
N TYR A 175 9.29 -4.73 -0.28
CA TYR A 175 8.52 -5.96 -0.41
C TYR A 175 7.57 -6.07 0.80
N ASN A 176 6.29 -6.36 0.56
CA ASN A 176 5.33 -6.63 1.65
C ASN A 176 5.26 -8.12 1.99
N HIS A 177 5.88 -8.99 1.17
CA HIS A 177 5.95 -10.41 1.39
C HIS A 177 7.35 -10.93 1.10
N GLU A 178 7.74 -11.95 1.85
CA GLU A 178 8.84 -12.83 1.50
C GLU A 178 8.46 -13.69 0.28
N MET A 179 9.48 -14.21 -0.40
CA MET A 179 9.29 -15.21 -1.44
C MET A 179 9.20 -16.59 -0.81
N ASP A 180 8.23 -17.40 -1.22
CA ASP A 180 8.17 -18.80 -0.83
C ASP A 180 9.38 -19.55 -1.43
N PRO A 181 10.26 -20.15 -0.62
CA PRO A 181 11.53 -20.69 -1.09
C PRO A 181 11.35 -21.92 -2.00
N ASP A 182 10.26 -22.67 -1.83
CA ASP A 182 10.01 -23.90 -2.59
C ASP A 182 9.37 -23.63 -3.96
N SER A 183 8.61 -22.55 -4.10
CA SER A 183 7.84 -22.25 -5.30
C SER A 183 8.25 -20.99 -6.04
N GLY A 184 8.98 -20.08 -5.40
CA GLY A 184 9.32 -18.77 -5.94
C GLY A 184 8.14 -17.80 -6.04
N TRP A 185 6.95 -18.17 -5.54
CA TRP A 185 5.75 -17.33 -5.55
C TRP A 185 5.59 -16.55 -4.24
N LEU A 186 4.47 -15.83 -4.10
CA LEU A 186 4.15 -15.05 -2.91
C LEU A 186 4.21 -15.94 -1.65
N GLY A 187 5.02 -15.54 -0.67
CA GLY A 187 5.20 -16.21 0.60
C GLY A 187 4.53 -15.48 1.76
N ARG A 188 5.14 -15.62 2.95
CA ARG A 188 4.66 -14.98 4.17
C ARG A 188 4.69 -13.46 4.03
N MET A 189 3.68 -12.81 4.60
CA MET A 189 3.66 -11.34 4.71
C MET A 189 4.77 -10.89 5.66
N ASP A 190 5.53 -9.88 5.26
CA ASP A 190 6.56 -9.26 6.08
C ASP A 190 5.93 -8.18 6.96
N GLU A 191 5.84 -8.44 8.25
CA GLU A 191 5.25 -7.52 9.23
C GLU A 191 6.12 -6.29 9.50
N TYR A 192 7.41 -6.33 9.15
CA TYR A 192 8.32 -5.20 9.25
C TYR A 192 8.11 -4.17 8.14
N SER A 193 7.36 -4.54 7.08
CA SER A 193 6.89 -3.61 6.04
C SER A 193 5.83 -2.62 6.53
N ILE A 194 5.44 -2.69 7.82
CA ILE A 194 4.51 -1.74 8.41
C ILE A 194 5.02 -0.30 8.23
N HIS A 195 4.17 0.52 7.63
CA HIS A 195 4.55 1.87 7.24
C HIS A 195 3.33 2.80 7.19
N GLY A 196 3.57 4.09 7.05
CA GLY A 196 2.50 5.02 6.74
C GLY A 196 2.99 6.44 6.46
N GLY A 197 2.04 7.33 6.26
CA GLY A 197 2.29 8.74 5.94
C GLY A 197 2.20 9.61 7.19
N CYS A 198 3.31 10.25 7.53
CA CYS A 198 3.32 11.25 8.60
C CYS A 198 2.48 12.46 8.22
N ALA A 199 1.95 13.16 9.23
CA ALA A 199 1.10 14.33 8.99
C ALA A 199 1.86 15.44 8.24
N VAL A 200 1.29 15.94 7.16
CA VAL A 200 1.77 17.14 6.48
C VAL A 200 1.52 18.33 7.39
N LYS A 201 2.58 19.04 7.79
CA LYS A 201 2.48 20.20 8.68
C LYS A 201 2.32 21.50 7.91
N ARG A 202 2.92 21.60 6.71
CA ARG A 202 2.80 22.76 5.83
C ARG A 202 2.77 22.36 4.36
N GLY A 203 1.86 22.97 3.60
CA GLY A 203 1.71 22.78 2.15
C GLY A 203 0.88 21.55 1.79
N ILE A 204 1.22 20.91 0.67
CA ILE A 204 0.51 19.75 0.10
C ILE A 204 1.56 18.71 -0.29
N LYS A 205 1.30 17.43 0.00
CA LYS A 205 2.08 16.29 -0.49
C LYS A 205 1.28 15.54 -1.54
N TRP A 206 1.92 15.27 -2.68
CA TRP A 206 1.44 14.42 -3.75
C TRP A 206 2.35 13.20 -3.86
N ILE A 207 1.74 12.02 -3.89
CA ILE A 207 2.44 10.76 -4.15
C ILE A 207 1.68 9.95 -5.21
N ALA A 208 2.39 9.00 -5.80
CA ALA A 208 1.75 7.90 -6.49
C ALA A 208 2.20 6.57 -5.89
N ASN A 209 1.28 5.62 -5.70
CA ASN A 209 1.57 4.26 -5.24
C ASN A 209 1.32 3.30 -6.41
N ASN A 210 2.33 2.51 -6.74
CA ASN A 210 2.24 1.38 -7.66
C ASN A 210 2.42 0.10 -6.84
N TRP A 211 1.33 -0.64 -6.71
CA TRP A 211 1.32 -1.93 -6.01
C TRP A 211 1.45 -3.04 -7.03
N ILE A 212 2.52 -3.82 -6.92
CA ILE A 212 2.73 -4.98 -7.78
C ILE A 212 2.12 -6.19 -7.07
N ASN A 213 1.05 -6.73 -7.63
CA ASN A 213 0.39 -7.91 -7.09
C ASN A 213 1.14 -9.18 -7.49
N ALA A 214 1.08 -10.22 -6.67
CA ALA A 214 1.52 -11.54 -7.08
C ALA A 214 0.62 -12.61 -6.47
N PRO A 215 0.45 -13.75 -7.15
CA PRO A 215 -0.35 -14.85 -6.65
C PRO A 215 0.45 -15.78 -5.73
N TYR A 216 -0.25 -16.48 -4.84
CA TYR A 216 0.28 -17.67 -4.19
C TYR A 216 0.39 -18.81 -5.21
N LYS A 217 1.33 -19.74 -5.00
CA LYS A 217 1.60 -20.90 -5.90
C LYS A 217 0.35 -21.58 -6.44
N LYS A 218 -0.64 -21.86 -5.57
CA LYS A 218 -1.87 -22.58 -5.94
C LYS A 218 -2.70 -21.84 -6.99
N LEU A 219 -2.67 -20.51 -6.98
CA LEU A 219 -3.44 -19.66 -7.88
C LEU A 219 -2.57 -19.05 -8.99
N ALA A 220 -1.29 -19.40 -9.11
CA ALA A 220 -0.39 -18.80 -10.10
C ALA A 220 -0.85 -18.94 -11.57
N HIS A 221 -1.72 -19.92 -11.86
CA HIS A 221 -2.31 -20.14 -13.18
C HIS A 221 -3.52 -19.22 -13.47
N VAL A 222 -4.03 -18.50 -12.47
CA VAL A 222 -5.18 -17.61 -12.60
C VAL A 222 -4.69 -16.22 -12.95
N THR A 223 -5.06 -15.76 -14.14
CA THR A 223 -4.74 -14.43 -14.66
C THR A 223 -5.37 -13.32 -13.82
N SER A 224 -4.70 -12.16 -13.75
CA SER A 224 -5.28 -11.03 -13.03
C SER A 224 -6.45 -10.39 -13.78
N GLN A 225 -7.47 -9.95 -13.04
CA GLN A 225 -8.57 -9.13 -13.57
C GLN A 225 -8.14 -7.74 -14.04
N TYR A 226 -6.95 -7.25 -13.66
CA TYR A 226 -6.41 -5.97 -14.15
C TYR A 226 -5.83 -6.09 -15.56
N ILE A 227 -5.59 -7.30 -16.05
CA ILE A 227 -5.26 -7.53 -17.44
C ILE A 227 -6.55 -7.32 -18.24
N LEU A 228 -6.63 -6.15 -18.88
CA LEU A 228 -7.62 -5.89 -19.91
C LEU A 228 -7.43 -7.00 -20.98
N GLY A 229 -8.52 -7.63 -21.41
CA GLY A 229 -8.50 -8.81 -22.29
C GLY A 229 -7.68 -8.64 -23.57
N PRO A 230 -7.56 -9.67 -24.42
CA PRO A 230 -6.54 -9.73 -25.46
C PRO A 230 -6.77 -8.66 -26.54
N ASP A 231 -6.08 -7.52 -26.44
CA ASP A 231 -5.65 -6.79 -27.61
C ASP A 231 -4.30 -7.36 -28.03
N ILE A 232 -4.45 -8.30 -28.96
CA ILE A 232 -3.43 -8.89 -29.82
C ILE A 232 -2.50 -7.78 -30.29
N TYR A 233 -1.21 -7.85 -29.93
CA TYR A 233 -0.19 -7.21 -30.75
C TYR A 233 -0.31 -7.80 -32.16
N TYR A 234 -0.82 -7.03 -33.11
CA TYR A 234 -0.34 -7.19 -34.47
C TYR A 234 1.13 -6.79 -34.41
N SER A 235 2.00 -7.80 -34.45
CA SER A 235 3.32 -7.58 -35.03
C SER A 235 3.08 -7.21 -36.49
N GLU A 236 3.26 -5.94 -36.83
CA GLU A 236 3.48 -5.59 -38.23
C GLU A 236 4.90 -6.06 -38.59
N ASP A 237 4.97 -7.12 -39.39
CA ASP A 237 6.09 -7.39 -40.30
C ASP A 237 6.19 -6.26 -41.35
#